data_AF-A0A371DAW9-F1
#
_entry.id   AF-A0A371DAW9-F1
#
_cell.length_a   1.000
_cell.length_b   1.000
_cell.length_c   1.000
_cell.angle_alpha   90.00
_cell.angle_beta   90.00
_cell.angle_gamma   90.00
#
_symmetry.space_group_name_H-M   'P 1'
#
loop_
_entity.id
_entity.type
_entity.pdbx_description
1 polymer ?
#
loop_
_entity_poly.entity_id
_entity_poly.type
_entity_poly.pdbx_seq_one_letter_code
_entity_poly.pdbx_strand_id
1 'polypeptide(L)'
;MVCRLPYVAPTRYADNSLQERPGSSRATPFQVPTPPPSESGSPVCPWDDTPDPAGDIPANIVISISATFHPTSDILPTRPDTMLLSSDDVFFYTHRATMLAKSTNHWTGLMPSLSTLRSSDTSMVVPCPEPAPVLNVVLHVVYELSCAFYKPSLDVISAAIDAMAAYGIPPKDHIAPSTPLYALILAQAPTNPIAAYVLAASHDLYSLAVPVSSHLLSFPLRSLTDELTEKIGPAYLKRLFFLHYGRLEALRRLLRAPPHPHTPTDRCDFADQQGMTRAWALSSAYLAWDARPDLPASAIAAAFLPLADRLTCCLCKQNLVERTNQVIVQWSMVKRSI
;
A
#
# COMPACT_ATOMS: atom_id res chain seq x y z
N MET A 1 20.66 -52.04 11.67
CA MET A 1 20.03 -51.24 10.61
C MET A 1 19.98 -49.79 11.07
N VAL A 2 20.89 -48.96 10.55
CA VAL A 2 20.94 -47.53 10.84
C VAL A 2 19.92 -46.87 9.91
N CYS A 3 18.82 -46.34 10.45
CA CYS A 3 17.85 -45.54 9.70
C CYS A 3 18.56 -44.26 9.23
N ARG A 4 19.13 -44.25 8.01
CA ARG A 4 19.54 -43.00 7.33
C ARG A 4 18.28 -42.35 6.79
N LEU A 5 17.90 -41.22 7.36
CA LEU A 5 16.98 -40.28 6.72
C LEU A 5 17.59 -39.81 5.40
N PRO A 6 16.80 -39.64 4.32
CA PRO A 6 17.30 -39.00 3.11
C PRO A 6 17.71 -37.56 3.43
N TYR A 7 19.00 -37.28 3.29
CA TYR A 7 19.54 -35.93 3.34
C TYR A 7 19.02 -35.15 2.13
N VAL A 8 18.11 -34.20 2.36
CA VAL A 8 17.69 -33.24 1.34
C VAL A 8 18.66 -32.07 1.41
N ALA A 9 19.52 -31.96 0.40
CA ALA A 9 20.49 -30.88 0.28
C ALA A 9 19.78 -29.53 0.10
N PRO A 10 20.23 -28.46 0.78
CA PRO A 10 19.78 -27.11 0.47
C PRO A 10 20.30 -26.72 -0.92
N THR A 11 19.37 -26.32 -1.79
CA THR A 11 19.66 -25.70 -3.08
C THR A 11 20.53 -24.47 -2.85
N ARG A 12 21.80 -24.56 -3.26
CA ARG A 12 22.72 -23.42 -3.33
C ARG A 12 22.24 -22.48 -4.43
N TYR A 13 21.84 -21.28 -4.05
CA TYR A 13 21.79 -20.15 -4.98
C TYR A 13 23.21 -19.90 -5.48
N ALA A 14 23.38 -19.91 -6.80
CA ALA A 14 24.64 -19.62 -7.45
C ALA A 14 24.95 -18.12 -7.29
N ASP A 15 26.04 -17.86 -6.58
CA ASP A 15 26.71 -16.58 -6.45
C ASP A 15 27.57 -16.38 -7.71
N ASN A 16 27.18 -15.45 -8.57
CA ASN A 16 27.94 -15.09 -9.77
C ASN A 16 28.62 -13.74 -9.54
N SER A 17 29.83 -13.79 -9.00
CA SER A 17 30.77 -12.67 -9.00
C SER A 17 31.99 -13.00 -9.86
N LEU A 18 32.06 -12.27 -10.99
CA LEU A 18 33.24 -11.64 -11.59
C LEU A 18 34.49 -12.48 -11.91
N GLN A 19 34.79 -12.54 -13.20
CA GLN A 19 36.16 -12.68 -13.71
C GLN A 19 36.47 -11.53 -14.69
N GLU A 20 37.36 -10.63 -14.26
CA GLU A 20 38.05 -9.61 -15.06
C GLU A 20 39.05 -10.29 -16.04
N ARG A 21 39.35 -9.75 -17.24
CA ARG A 21 40.33 -8.68 -17.58
C ARG A 21 40.52 -8.64 -19.13
N PRO A 22 41.30 -7.71 -19.74
CA PRO A 22 41.62 -6.32 -19.41
C PRO A 22 41.51 -5.36 -20.63
N GLY A 23 41.43 -4.05 -20.36
CA GLY A 23 41.63 -2.99 -21.36
C GLY A 23 41.87 -1.64 -20.69
N SER A 24 43.11 -1.18 -20.72
CA SER A 24 43.69 -0.05 -20.01
C SER A 24 43.21 1.33 -20.50
N SER A 25 42.85 2.23 -19.58
CA SER A 25 43.30 3.64 -19.61
C SER A 25 43.00 4.34 -18.28
N ARG A 26 44.06 4.90 -17.69
CA ARG A 26 44.17 5.54 -16.38
C ARG A 26 44.02 7.06 -16.52
N ALA A 27 43.16 7.69 -15.73
CA ALA A 27 43.24 9.11 -15.37
C ALA A 27 42.42 9.42 -14.10
N THR A 28 42.89 10.42 -13.35
CA THR A 28 42.70 10.73 -11.92
C THR A 28 41.40 11.49 -11.54
N PRO A 29 41.03 11.52 -10.24
CA PRO A 29 39.85 12.21 -9.73
C PRO A 29 40.13 13.65 -9.24
N PHE A 30 39.03 14.38 -9.00
CA PHE A 30 38.86 15.72 -8.39
C PHE A 30 38.98 16.94 -9.32
N GLN A 31 37.82 17.54 -9.66
CA GLN A 31 37.58 18.98 -9.49
C GLN A 31 36.10 19.32 -9.77
N VAL A 32 35.42 19.85 -8.75
CA VAL A 32 34.11 20.50 -8.83
C VAL A 32 34.35 21.95 -9.27
N PRO A 33 33.68 22.47 -10.33
CA PRO A 33 33.84 23.87 -10.71
C PRO A 33 33.07 24.80 -9.77
N THR A 34 33.80 25.68 -9.09
CA THR A 34 33.27 26.85 -8.37
C THR A 34 32.87 27.95 -9.39
N PRO A 35 31.73 28.65 -9.22
CA PRO A 35 31.37 29.76 -10.11
C PRO A 35 32.28 30.99 -9.91
N PRO A 36 32.54 31.80 -10.95
CA PRO A 36 33.36 33.00 -10.84
C PRO A 36 32.64 34.15 -10.12
N PRO A 37 33.39 35.08 -9.50
CA PRO A 37 32.84 36.23 -8.79
C PRO A 37 32.22 37.25 -9.77
N SER A 38 31.00 37.69 -9.48
CA SER A 38 30.31 38.75 -10.24
C SER A 38 30.65 40.11 -9.64
N GLU A 39 31.81 40.66 -10.02
CA GLU A 39 32.09 42.09 -9.90
C GLU A 39 32.47 42.62 -11.28
N SER A 40 31.50 43.18 -11.99
CA SER A 40 31.69 44.03 -13.16
C SER A 40 30.38 44.78 -13.39
N GLY A 41 30.39 46.07 -13.11
CA GLY A 41 29.20 46.94 -13.13
C GLY A 41 28.51 47.00 -14.49
N SER A 42 27.18 47.04 -14.44
CA SER A 42 26.34 47.39 -15.58
C SER A 42 26.55 48.85 -15.98
N PRO A 43 26.60 49.18 -17.28
CA PRO A 43 26.76 50.56 -17.74
C PRO A 43 25.47 51.34 -17.51
N VAL A 44 25.63 52.53 -16.93
CA VAL A 44 24.61 53.56 -16.72
C VAL A 44 24.22 54.18 -18.06
N CYS A 45 22.93 54.19 -18.40
CA CYS A 45 22.36 55.07 -19.43
C CYS A 45 21.79 56.33 -18.76
N PRO A 46 22.27 57.54 -19.11
CA PRO A 46 21.73 58.80 -18.55
C PRO A 46 20.49 59.32 -19.30
N TRP A 47 19.56 59.87 -18.51
CA TRP A 47 18.44 60.78 -18.84
C TRP A 47 17.06 60.14 -19.06
N ASP A 48 16.22 60.17 -18.00
CA ASP A 48 15.00 60.98 -18.03
C ASP A 48 14.52 61.25 -16.59
N ASP A 49 14.50 62.52 -16.20
CA ASP A 49 13.99 63.00 -14.91
C ASP A 49 12.48 63.22 -15.03
N THR A 50 11.67 62.31 -14.48
CA THR A 50 10.26 62.58 -14.15
C THR A 50 9.91 61.98 -12.79
N PRO A 51 9.28 62.74 -11.87
CA PRO A 51 9.04 62.30 -10.50
C PRO A 51 7.91 61.26 -10.40
N ASP A 52 8.16 60.23 -9.60
CA ASP A 52 7.25 59.15 -9.19
C ASP A 52 5.86 59.63 -8.75
N PRO A 53 4.77 58.95 -9.17
CA PRO A 53 3.62 58.74 -8.32
C PRO A 53 3.82 57.43 -7.54
N ALA A 54 4.00 57.58 -6.23
CA ALA A 54 4.03 56.48 -5.27
C ALA A 54 2.89 55.48 -5.47
N GLY A 55 3.27 54.22 -5.54
CA GLY A 55 2.39 53.06 -5.49
C GLY A 55 3.25 51.80 -5.51
N ASP A 56 3.60 51.31 -4.33
CA ASP A 56 4.30 50.03 -4.13
C ASP A 56 3.54 48.89 -4.85
N ILE A 57 3.91 48.60 -6.09
CA ILE A 57 3.59 47.31 -6.70
C ILE A 57 4.73 46.38 -6.29
N PRO A 58 4.50 45.36 -5.45
CA PRO A 58 5.56 44.41 -5.10
C PRO A 58 6.03 43.73 -6.38
N ALA A 59 7.24 44.08 -6.82
CA ALA A 59 7.82 43.71 -8.11
C ALA A 59 8.24 42.23 -8.24
N ASN A 60 7.61 41.31 -7.50
CA ASN A 60 7.80 39.88 -7.71
C ASN A 60 6.62 39.08 -7.12
N ILE A 61 5.47 39.09 -7.81
CA ILE A 61 4.36 38.19 -7.48
C ILE A 61 4.79 36.78 -7.90
N VAL A 62 5.29 35.99 -6.97
CA VAL A 62 5.60 34.57 -7.19
C VAL A 62 4.27 33.81 -7.21
N ILE A 63 3.90 33.30 -8.39
CA ILE A 63 2.69 32.51 -8.58
C ILE A 63 3.06 31.04 -8.50
N SER A 64 2.46 30.31 -7.55
CA SER A 64 2.62 28.86 -7.43
C SER A 64 1.71 28.15 -8.44
N ILE A 65 2.29 27.32 -9.30
CA ILE A 65 1.56 26.59 -10.35
C ILE A 65 1.89 25.09 -10.23
N SER A 66 0.89 24.24 -10.42
CA SER A 66 1.07 22.79 -10.48
C SER A 66 2.06 22.38 -11.57
N ALA A 67 3.00 21.49 -11.22
CA ALA A 67 3.97 20.94 -12.18
C ALA A 67 3.32 20.07 -13.29
N THR A 68 2.14 19.52 -13.06
CA THR A 68 1.40 18.70 -14.05
C THR A 68 0.37 19.55 -14.79
N PHE A 69 -0.40 20.33 -14.04
CA PHE A 69 -1.53 21.10 -14.54
C PHE A 69 -1.12 22.57 -14.71
N HIS A 70 -0.22 22.83 -15.66
CA HIS A 70 0.29 24.16 -16.02
C HIS A 70 -0.26 24.63 -17.38
N PRO A 71 -0.13 25.92 -17.75
CA PRO A 71 -0.74 26.48 -18.97
C PRO A 71 -0.28 25.82 -20.28
N THR A 72 0.95 25.33 -20.28
CA THR A 72 1.62 24.69 -21.43
C THR A 72 1.67 23.17 -21.30
N SER A 73 0.75 22.59 -20.52
CA SER A 73 0.70 21.14 -20.29
C SER A 73 0.15 20.41 -21.51
N ASP A 74 0.85 19.35 -21.92
CA ASP A 74 0.50 18.53 -23.09
C ASP A 74 -0.42 17.35 -22.74
N ILE A 75 -1.15 17.41 -21.62
CA ILE A 75 -2.07 16.34 -21.18
C ILE A 75 -3.16 16.08 -22.24
N LEU A 76 -3.68 17.14 -22.87
CA LEU A 76 -4.61 17.07 -23.98
C LEU A 76 -4.12 17.97 -25.14
N PRO A 77 -4.52 17.69 -26.39
CA PRO A 77 -4.15 18.53 -27.54
C PRO A 77 -4.72 19.96 -27.48
N THR A 78 -5.80 20.16 -26.71
CA THR A 78 -6.41 21.47 -26.49
C THR A 78 -5.69 22.22 -25.37
N ARG A 79 -5.71 23.55 -25.42
CA ARG A 79 -5.21 24.35 -24.30
C ARG A 79 -6.19 24.29 -23.12
N PRO A 80 -5.69 24.32 -21.87
CA PRO A 80 -6.53 24.49 -20.69
C PRO A 80 -7.40 25.75 -20.81
N ASP A 81 -8.68 25.63 -20.43
CA ASP A 81 -9.69 26.69 -20.52
C ASP A 81 -10.22 27.14 -19.15
N THR A 82 -9.76 26.48 -18.07
CA THR A 82 -10.24 26.71 -16.70
C THR A 82 -9.06 26.71 -15.72
N MET A 83 -9.05 27.67 -14.80
CA MET A 83 -8.07 27.75 -13.71
C MET A 83 -8.74 27.39 -12.39
N LEU A 84 -8.18 26.43 -11.65
CA LEU A 84 -8.56 26.16 -10.27
C LEU A 84 -7.52 26.76 -9.33
N LEU A 85 -7.97 27.26 -8.19
CA LEU A 85 -7.13 27.78 -7.12
C LEU A 85 -7.34 26.94 -5.86
N SER A 86 -6.32 26.25 -5.39
CA SER A 86 -6.37 25.52 -4.12
C SER A 86 -6.38 26.48 -2.92
N SER A 87 -6.71 25.97 -1.74
CA SER A 87 -6.74 26.76 -0.50
C SER A 87 -5.36 27.21 0.01
N ASP A 88 -4.29 26.62 -0.51
CA ASP A 88 -2.89 26.98 -0.28
C ASP A 88 -2.27 27.76 -1.46
N ASP A 89 -3.11 28.47 -2.23
CA ASP A 89 -2.75 29.42 -3.28
C ASP A 89 -1.95 28.83 -4.46
N VAL A 90 -2.22 27.57 -4.82
CA VAL A 90 -1.63 26.92 -6.01
C VAL A 90 -2.63 26.88 -7.16
N PHE A 91 -2.19 27.32 -8.32
CA PHE A 91 -2.99 27.31 -9.55
C PHE A 91 -2.87 25.99 -10.31
N PHE A 92 -4.02 25.49 -10.77
CA PHE A 92 -4.15 24.31 -11.61
C PHE A 92 -4.88 24.67 -12.91
N TYR A 93 -4.24 24.43 -14.04
CA TYR A 93 -4.78 24.68 -15.37
C TYR A 93 -5.43 23.40 -15.90
N THR A 94 -6.73 23.48 -16.19
CA THR A 94 -7.58 22.32 -16.47
C THR A 94 -8.54 22.57 -17.63
N HIS A 95 -9.29 21.53 -18.00
CA HIS A 95 -10.24 21.50 -19.11
C HIS A 95 -11.64 21.26 -18.55
N ARG A 96 -12.52 22.25 -18.72
CA ARG A 96 -13.91 22.22 -18.24
C ARG A 96 -14.66 21.00 -18.76
N ALA A 97 -14.50 20.68 -20.04
CA ALA A 97 -15.19 19.55 -20.67
C ALA A 97 -14.81 18.21 -20.00
N THR A 98 -13.52 17.98 -19.74
CA THR A 98 -13.02 16.77 -19.09
C THR A 98 -13.51 16.66 -17.65
N MET A 99 -13.47 17.76 -16.91
CA MET A 99 -13.94 17.82 -15.53
C MET A 99 -15.44 17.54 -15.41
N LEU A 100 -16.26 18.15 -16.28
CA LEU A 100 -17.71 17.94 -16.30
C LEU A 100 -18.11 16.55 -16.80
N ALA A 101 -17.32 15.93 -17.68
CA ALA A 101 -17.58 14.56 -18.15
C ALA A 101 -17.47 13.52 -17.02
N LYS A 102 -16.70 13.82 -15.96
CA LYS A 102 -16.49 12.92 -14.82
C LYS A 102 -17.33 13.27 -13.59
N SER A 103 -17.97 14.44 -13.56
CA SER A 103 -18.74 14.92 -12.42
C SER A 103 -20.24 14.83 -12.66
N THR A 104 -20.97 14.33 -11.67
CA THR A 104 -22.44 14.22 -11.67
C THR A 104 -23.15 15.45 -11.10
N ASN A 105 -22.43 16.36 -10.44
CA ASN A 105 -23.00 17.56 -9.80
C ASN A 105 -22.36 18.87 -10.31
N HIS A 106 -21.79 18.83 -11.51
CA HIS A 106 -21.11 19.96 -12.14
C HIS A 106 -20.01 20.57 -11.27
N TRP A 107 -19.22 19.72 -10.60
CA TRP A 107 -18.18 20.13 -9.65
C TRP A 107 -18.74 21.05 -8.56
N THR A 108 -19.80 20.59 -7.90
CA THR A 108 -20.51 21.36 -6.86
C THR A 108 -21.11 22.68 -7.39
N GLY A 109 -21.40 22.73 -8.70
CA GLY A 109 -21.84 23.95 -9.37
C GLY A 109 -20.79 25.06 -9.46
N LEU A 110 -19.54 24.78 -9.07
CA LEU A 110 -18.42 25.73 -9.15
C LEU A 110 -18.01 26.01 -10.60
N MET A 111 -18.38 25.12 -11.52
CA MET A 111 -18.14 25.27 -12.95
C MET A 111 -19.22 26.15 -13.58
N PRO A 112 -18.90 27.37 -14.06
CA PRO A 112 -19.91 28.25 -14.64
C PRO A 112 -20.38 27.73 -15.99
N SER A 113 -21.53 28.22 -16.40
CA SER A 113 -22.06 27.99 -17.73
C SER A 113 -21.20 28.68 -18.80
N LEU A 114 -21.13 28.10 -20.01
CA LEU A 114 -20.45 28.72 -21.15
C LEU A 114 -21.01 30.13 -21.46
N SER A 115 -22.28 30.37 -21.16
CA SER A 115 -22.93 31.68 -21.26
C SER A 115 -22.31 32.74 -20.34
N THR A 116 -21.88 32.35 -19.14
CA THR A 116 -21.25 33.25 -18.15
C THR A 116 -19.81 33.61 -18.53
N LEU A 117 -19.11 32.70 -19.21
CA LEU A 117 -17.74 32.92 -19.71
C LEU A 117 -17.69 33.89 -20.89
N ARG A 118 -18.73 33.93 -21.73
CA ARG A 118 -18.78 34.86 -22.89
C ARG A 118 -19.01 36.32 -22.50
N SER A 119 -19.39 36.58 -21.25
CA SER A 119 -19.60 37.92 -20.70
C SER A 119 -18.39 38.48 -19.93
N SER A 120 -17.35 37.68 -19.68
CA SER A 120 -16.17 38.07 -18.91
C SER A 120 -14.91 37.84 -19.73
N ASP A 121 -14.19 38.90 -20.10
CA ASP A 121 -12.91 38.84 -20.83
C ASP A 121 -11.74 38.31 -19.98
N THR A 122 -12.00 37.88 -18.74
CA THR A 122 -11.00 37.36 -17.80
C THR A 122 -11.06 35.84 -17.71
N SER A 123 -9.88 35.20 -17.79
CA SER A 123 -9.70 33.77 -17.50
C SER A 123 -10.17 33.52 -16.06
N MET A 124 -11.30 32.84 -15.92
CA MET A 124 -12.00 32.77 -14.64
C MET A 124 -11.33 31.73 -13.73
N VAL A 125 -11.00 32.17 -12.51
CA VAL A 125 -10.39 31.34 -11.46
C VAL A 125 -11.49 30.77 -10.57
N VAL A 126 -11.51 29.44 -10.44
CA VAL A 126 -12.45 28.70 -9.59
C VAL A 126 -11.74 28.34 -8.28
N PRO A 127 -12.15 28.91 -7.13
CA PRO A 127 -11.56 28.56 -5.84
C PRO A 127 -12.06 27.17 -5.39
N CYS A 128 -11.13 26.36 -4.89
CA CYS A 128 -11.34 25.03 -4.33
C CYS A 128 -10.95 25.03 -2.85
N PRO A 129 -11.76 24.45 -1.94
CA PRO A 129 -11.43 24.41 -0.52
C PRO A 129 -10.25 23.48 -0.18
N GLU A 130 -9.92 22.52 -1.06
CA GLU A 130 -8.87 21.54 -0.81
C GLU A 130 -7.47 22.11 -1.01
N PRO A 131 -6.48 21.64 -0.22
CA PRO A 131 -5.08 21.99 -0.43
C PRO A 131 -4.54 21.32 -1.70
N ALA A 132 -3.46 21.87 -2.25
CA ALA A 132 -2.87 21.45 -3.51
C ALA A 132 -2.60 19.94 -3.62
N PRO A 133 -2.07 19.23 -2.60
CA PRO A 133 -1.82 17.78 -2.72
C PRO A 133 -3.09 16.96 -2.92
N VAL A 134 -4.19 17.36 -2.28
CA VAL A 134 -5.49 16.69 -2.37
C VAL A 134 -6.08 16.95 -3.75
N LEU A 135 -6.15 18.23 -4.16
CA LEU A 135 -6.67 18.61 -5.48
C LEU A 135 -5.85 17.98 -6.61
N ASN A 136 -4.53 17.87 -6.44
CA ASN A 136 -3.66 17.20 -7.41
C ASN A 136 -4.05 15.74 -7.60
N VAL A 137 -4.34 14.98 -6.53
CA VAL A 137 -4.80 13.59 -6.64
C VAL A 137 -6.16 13.52 -7.35
N VAL A 138 -7.12 14.38 -7.00
CA VAL A 138 -8.44 14.44 -7.66
C VAL A 138 -8.27 14.67 -9.17
N LEU A 139 -7.44 15.62 -9.57
CA LEU A 139 -7.20 15.91 -10.99
C LEU A 139 -6.50 14.75 -11.70
N HIS A 140 -5.51 14.10 -11.09
CA HIS A 140 -4.92 12.89 -11.68
C HIS A 140 -5.97 11.80 -11.93
N VAL A 141 -6.95 11.64 -11.04
CA VAL A 141 -8.07 10.72 -11.26
C VAL A 141 -8.95 11.15 -12.43
N VAL A 142 -9.30 12.42 -12.52
CA VAL A 142 -10.17 12.98 -13.58
C VAL A 142 -9.56 12.79 -14.97
N TYR A 143 -8.24 12.97 -15.07
CA TYR A 143 -7.48 12.79 -16.31
C TYR A 143 -6.95 11.36 -16.50
N GLU A 144 -7.29 10.43 -15.60
CA GLU A 144 -6.85 9.03 -15.64
C GLU A 144 -5.31 8.86 -15.65
N LEU A 145 -4.61 9.79 -14.99
CA LEU A 145 -3.15 9.81 -14.83
C LEU A 145 -2.72 9.15 -13.51
N SER A 146 -1.48 8.64 -13.49
CA SER A 146 -0.88 8.13 -12.25
C SER A 146 -0.30 9.26 -11.40
N CYS A 147 -0.72 9.35 -10.14
CA CYS A 147 -0.13 10.28 -9.16
C CYS A 147 1.02 9.65 -8.34
N ALA A 148 1.49 8.46 -8.70
CA ALA A 148 2.51 7.72 -7.93
C ALA A 148 3.84 8.48 -7.78
N PHE A 149 4.20 9.31 -8.76
CA PHE A 149 5.41 10.13 -8.73
C PHE A 149 5.44 11.09 -7.54
N TYR A 150 4.28 11.61 -7.14
CA TYR A 150 4.13 12.56 -6.02
C TYR A 150 4.14 11.88 -4.66
N LYS A 151 4.07 10.54 -4.61
CA LYS A 151 4.03 9.74 -3.37
C LYS A 151 3.07 10.30 -2.31
N PRO A 152 1.78 10.54 -2.65
CA PRO A 152 0.83 11.08 -1.69
C PRO A 152 0.63 10.09 -0.54
N SER A 153 0.50 10.62 0.69
CA SER A 153 0.20 9.82 1.86
C SER A 153 -1.23 9.26 1.81
N LEU A 154 -1.50 8.21 2.58
CA LEU A 154 -2.85 7.64 2.69
C LEU A 154 -3.87 8.67 3.20
N ASP A 155 -3.47 9.61 4.07
CA ASP A 155 -4.34 10.68 4.55
C ASP A 155 -4.73 11.65 3.42
N VAL A 156 -3.77 12.02 2.56
CA VAL A 156 -4.03 12.84 1.37
C VAL A 156 -4.93 12.11 0.39
N ILE A 157 -4.72 10.80 0.20
CA ILE A 157 -5.58 9.99 -0.67
C ILE A 157 -7.00 9.89 -0.09
N SER A 158 -7.15 9.67 1.22
CA SER A 158 -8.47 9.65 1.88
C SER A 158 -9.20 10.97 1.68
N ALA A 159 -8.54 12.10 1.95
CA ALA A 159 -9.12 13.42 1.74
C ALA A 159 -9.45 13.69 0.26
N ALA A 160 -8.66 13.16 -0.68
CA ALA A 160 -8.96 13.25 -2.11
C ALA A 160 -10.20 12.44 -2.49
N ILE A 161 -10.42 11.27 -1.88
CA ILE A 161 -11.62 10.47 -2.10
C ILE A 161 -12.87 11.19 -1.57
N ASP A 162 -12.76 11.82 -0.39
CA ASP A 162 -13.82 12.67 0.16
C ASP A 162 -14.14 13.86 -0.77
N ALA A 163 -13.09 14.54 -1.26
CA ALA A 163 -13.23 15.64 -2.22
C ALA A 163 -13.83 15.19 -3.55
N MET A 164 -13.45 14.01 -4.07
CA MET A 164 -14.06 13.43 -5.26
C MET A 164 -15.58 13.28 -5.09
N ALA A 165 -16.02 12.71 -3.96
CA ALA A 165 -17.44 12.57 -3.66
C ALA A 165 -18.15 13.93 -3.58
N ALA A 166 -17.51 14.93 -2.95
CA ALA A 166 -18.02 16.30 -2.89
C ALA A 166 -18.17 16.93 -4.29
N TYR A 167 -17.21 16.71 -5.18
CA TYR A 167 -17.23 17.14 -6.58
C TYR A 167 -18.08 16.27 -7.51
N GLY A 168 -18.87 15.34 -6.96
CA GLY A 168 -19.75 14.47 -7.73
C GLY A 168 -19.02 13.46 -8.61
N ILE A 169 -17.75 13.17 -8.32
CA ILE A 169 -16.93 12.15 -8.98
C ILE A 169 -17.07 10.87 -8.15
N PRO A 170 -17.77 9.82 -8.64
CA PRO A 170 -18.04 8.62 -7.87
C PRO A 170 -16.75 7.82 -7.60
N PRO A 171 -16.25 7.71 -6.36
CA PRO A 171 -14.93 7.09 -6.12
C PRO A 171 -14.84 5.62 -6.52
N LYS A 172 -15.96 4.89 -6.41
CA LYS A 172 -16.03 3.46 -6.75
C LYS A 172 -15.69 3.18 -8.23
N ASP A 173 -16.00 4.11 -9.12
CA ASP A 173 -15.74 3.95 -10.56
C ASP A 173 -14.27 4.22 -10.92
N HIS A 174 -13.57 4.96 -10.04
CA HIS A 174 -12.19 5.40 -10.26
C HIS A 174 -11.16 4.64 -9.40
N ILE A 175 -11.60 3.82 -8.46
CA ILE A 175 -10.75 2.98 -7.59
C ILE A 175 -11.06 1.51 -7.86
N ALA A 176 -10.91 1.13 -9.13
CA ALA A 176 -11.02 -0.26 -9.58
C ALA A 176 -9.62 -0.89 -9.75
N PRO A 177 -9.48 -2.23 -9.73
CA PRO A 177 -8.18 -2.90 -9.84
C PRO A 177 -7.30 -2.49 -11.03
N SER A 178 -7.89 -1.97 -12.10
CA SER A 178 -7.19 -1.48 -13.29
C SER A 178 -6.72 -0.03 -13.18
N THR A 179 -7.05 0.70 -12.12
CA THR A 179 -6.77 2.14 -12.02
C THR A 179 -5.46 2.43 -11.29
N PRO A 180 -4.76 3.52 -11.64
CA PRO A 180 -3.50 3.90 -10.99
C PRO A 180 -3.66 4.13 -9.48
N LEU A 181 -4.78 4.71 -9.07
CA LEU A 181 -5.03 5.03 -7.66
C LEU A 181 -5.22 3.76 -6.81
N TYR A 182 -5.89 2.74 -7.36
CA TYR A 182 -6.01 1.43 -6.69
C TYR A 182 -4.62 0.80 -6.48
N ALA A 183 -3.79 0.76 -7.53
CA ALA A 183 -2.45 0.20 -7.47
C ALA A 183 -1.56 0.95 -6.46
N LEU A 184 -1.69 2.28 -6.40
CA LEU A 184 -0.97 3.13 -5.45
C LEU A 184 -1.32 2.81 -4.00
N ILE A 185 -2.62 2.70 -3.67
CA ILE A 185 -3.05 2.40 -2.30
C ILE A 185 -2.59 0.99 -1.91
N LEU A 186 -2.72 0.03 -2.83
CA LEU A 186 -2.29 -1.35 -2.58
C LEU A 186 -0.77 -1.45 -2.34
N ALA A 187 0.05 -0.66 -3.04
CA ALA A 187 1.50 -0.60 -2.83
C ALA A 187 1.89 -0.05 -1.44
N GLN A 188 1.04 0.78 -0.83
CA GLN A 188 1.25 1.32 0.52
C GLN A 188 0.68 0.42 1.64
N ALA A 189 -0.13 -0.58 1.30
CA ALA A 189 -0.77 -1.45 2.28
C ALA A 189 0.20 -2.24 3.19
N PRO A 190 1.35 -2.76 2.72
CA PRO A 190 2.28 -3.49 3.59
C PRO A 190 2.94 -2.62 4.66
N THR A 191 3.13 -1.32 4.41
CA THR A 191 3.78 -0.40 5.34
C THR A 191 2.82 0.20 6.35
N ASN A 192 1.57 0.45 5.95
CA ASN A 192 0.53 0.96 6.84
C ASN A 192 -0.82 0.25 6.60
N PRO A 193 -0.94 -1.03 7.01
CA PRO A 193 -2.08 -1.87 6.65
C PRO A 193 -3.40 -1.42 7.30
N ILE A 194 -3.33 -0.86 8.51
CA ILE A 194 -4.53 -0.38 9.21
C ILE A 194 -5.09 0.88 8.55
N ALA A 195 -4.24 1.86 8.21
CA ALA A 195 -4.69 3.07 7.53
C ALA A 195 -5.26 2.75 6.14
N ALA A 196 -4.62 1.86 5.38
CA ALA A 196 -5.12 1.44 4.07
C ALA A 196 -6.47 0.69 4.19
N TYR A 197 -6.66 -0.12 5.24
CA TYR A 197 -7.92 -0.83 5.47
C TYR A 197 -9.03 0.13 5.90
N VAL A 198 -8.71 1.11 6.75
CA VAL A 198 -9.64 2.17 7.17
C VAL A 198 -10.12 2.96 5.96
N LEU A 199 -9.22 3.39 5.09
CA LEU A 199 -9.55 4.09 3.84
C LEU A 199 -10.44 3.23 2.94
N ALA A 200 -10.09 1.95 2.75
CA ALA A 200 -10.92 1.06 1.94
C ALA A 200 -12.33 0.87 2.55
N ALA A 201 -12.42 0.76 3.88
CA ALA A 201 -13.66 0.52 4.59
C ALA A 201 -14.56 1.77 4.65
N SER A 202 -14.00 2.95 4.91
CA SER A 202 -14.74 4.23 5.02
C SER A 202 -15.47 4.60 3.73
N HIS A 203 -14.92 4.23 2.58
CA HIS A 203 -15.50 4.49 1.27
C HIS A 203 -16.17 3.26 0.64
N ASP A 204 -16.35 2.17 1.40
CA ASP A 204 -16.96 0.91 0.96
C ASP A 204 -16.30 0.33 -0.32
N LEU A 205 -14.96 0.34 -0.35
CA LEU A 205 -14.12 -0.19 -1.42
C LEU A 205 -13.73 -1.64 -1.16
N TYR A 206 -14.70 -2.55 -1.27
CA TYR A 206 -14.50 -3.96 -0.93
C TYR A 206 -13.35 -4.63 -1.70
N SER A 207 -13.20 -4.34 -2.99
CA SER A 207 -12.14 -4.89 -3.85
C SER A 207 -10.73 -4.54 -3.37
N LEU A 208 -10.57 -3.42 -2.65
CA LEU A 208 -9.32 -2.99 -2.04
C LEU A 208 -9.17 -3.56 -0.62
N ALA A 209 -10.26 -3.62 0.15
CA ALA A 209 -10.25 -4.16 1.51
C ALA A 209 -9.81 -5.64 1.56
N VAL A 210 -10.18 -6.44 0.55
CA VAL A 210 -9.81 -7.87 0.46
C VAL A 210 -8.28 -8.07 0.49
N PRO A 211 -7.48 -7.57 -0.47
CA PRO A 211 -6.04 -7.77 -0.43
C PRO A 211 -5.37 -7.10 0.79
N VAL A 212 -5.83 -5.91 1.19
CA VAL A 212 -5.28 -5.19 2.35
C VAL A 212 -5.46 -5.98 3.66
N SER A 213 -6.61 -6.65 3.84
CA SER A 213 -6.88 -7.44 5.04
C SER A 213 -5.87 -8.56 5.30
N SER A 214 -5.18 -9.04 4.26
CA SER A 214 -4.15 -10.07 4.41
C SER A 214 -2.91 -9.58 5.16
N HIS A 215 -2.64 -8.27 5.11
CA HIS A 215 -1.56 -7.63 5.86
C HIS A 215 -1.94 -7.36 7.33
N LEU A 216 -3.24 -7.47 7.68
CA LEU A 216 -3.72 -7.27 9.04
C LEU A 216 -3.69 -8.55 9.90
N LEU A 217 -3.30 -9.70 9.35
CA LEU A 217 -3.25 -10.94 10.14
C LEU A 217 -2.31 -10.84 11.36
N SER A 218 -1.25 -10.05 11.26
CA SER A 218 -0.29 -9.77 12.33
C SER A 218 -0.74 -8.61 13.24
N PHE A 219 -1.78 -7.87 12.86
CA PHE A 219 -2.25 -6.68 13.56
C PHE A 219 -2.99 -7.08 14.84
N PRO A 220 -2.64 -6.50 16.01
CA PRO A 220 -3.31 -6.82 17.26
C PRO A 220 -4.67 -6.10 17.32
N LEU A 221 -5.78 -6.81 17.08
CA LEU A 221 -7.14 -6.23 17.08
C LEU A 221 -7.50 -5.44 18.36
N ARG A 222 -6.88 -5.77 19.50
CA ARG A 222 -7.03 -5.03 20.76
C ARG A 222 -6.51 -3.60 20.73
N SER A 223 -5.67 -3.23 19.76
CA SER A 223 -5.12 -1.88 19.60
C SER A 223 -5.96 -1.00 18.68
N LEU A 224 -7.13 -1.48 18.24
CA LEU A 224 -8.09 -0.63 17.56
C LEU A 224 -8.62 0.40 18.53
N THR A 225 -8.52 1.68 18.15
CA THR A 225 -9.13 2.78 18.90
C THR A 225 -10.58 2.95 18.47
N ASP A 226 -11.36 3.69 19.26
CA ASP A 226 -12.76 3.96 18.95
C ASP A 226 -12.89 4.76 17.64
N GLU A 227 -11.97 5.71 17.39
CA GLU A 227 -11.96 6.52 16.17
C GLU A 227 -11.70 5.67 14.92
N LEU A 228 -10.78 4.69 15.00
CA LEU A 228 -10.54 3.77 13.88
C LEU A 228 -11.74 2.84 13.66
N THR A 229 -12.36 2.40 14.75
CA THR A 229 -13.52 1.50 14.71
C THR A 229 -14.72 2.17 14.06
N GLU A 230 -14.94 3.45 14.37
CA GLU A 230 -15.98 4.28 13.75
C GLU A 230 -15.73 4.43 12.24
N LYS A 231 -14.50 4.78 11.83
CA LYS A 231 -14.15 4.94 10.41
C LYS A 231 -14.24 3.65 9.60
N ILE A 232 -13.87 2.50 10.19
CA ILE A 232 -13.98 1.19 9.53
C ILE A 232 -15.45 0.80 9.36
N GLY A 233 -16.27 1.12 10.36
CA GLY A 233 -17.67 0.75 10.40
C GLY A 233 -17.93 -0.74 10.69
N PRO A 234 -19.16 -1.09 11.08
CA PRO A 234 -19.47 -2.41 11.65
C PRO A 234 -19.32 -3.55 10.65
N ALA A 235 -19.58 -3.33 9.36
CA ALA A 235 -19.52 -4.38 8.34
C ALA A 235 -18.08 -4.86 8.10
N TYR A 236 -17.15 -3.93 7.89
CA TYR A 236 -15.73 -4.24 7.68
C TYR A 236 -15.04 -4.68 8.97
N LEU A 237 -15.45 -4.15 10.12
CA LEU A 237 -14.97 -4.61 11.41
C LEU A 237 -15.34 -6.08 11.63
N LYS A 238 -16.62 -6.44 11.46
CA LYS A 238 -17.08 -7.82 11.57
C LYS A 238 -16.27 -8.74 10.65
N ARG A 239 -16.08 -8.36 9.38
CA ARG A 239 -15.27 -9.15 8.43
C ARG A 239 -13.85 -9.40 8.94
N LEU A 240 -13.18 -8.37 9.46
CA LEU A 240 -11.82 -8.49 10.00
C LEU A 240 -11.75 -9.40 11.23
N PHE A 241 -12.68 -9.27 12.17
CA PHE A 241 -12.76 -10.14 13.34
C PHE A 241 -13.02 -11.60 12.96
N PHE A 242 -13.96 -11.85 12.04
CA PHE A 242 -14.26 -13.20 11.55
C PHE A 242 -13.10 -13.81 10.76
N LEU A 243 -12.30 -12.99 10.06
CA LEU A 243 -11.04 -13.46 9.45
C LEU A 243 -10.07 -13.98 10.52
N HIS A 244 -9.79 -13.18 11.56
CA HIS A 244 -8.86 -13.57 12.62
C HIS A 244 -9.37 -14.79 13.40
N TYR A 245 -10.64 -14.75 13.82
CA TYR A 245 -11.28 -15.82 14.57
C TYR A 245 -11.37 -17.11 13.75
N GLY A 246 -11.82 -17.03 12.49
CA GLY A 246 -11.95 -18.17 11.59
C GLY A 246 -10.62 -18.85 11.30
N ARG A 247 -9.54 -18.07 11.16
CA ARG A 247 -8.18 -18.63 11.01
C ARG A 247 -7.72 -19.36 12.27
N LEU A 248 -7.92 -18.77 13.46
CA LEU A 248 -7.54 -19.43 14.71
C LEU A 248 -8.35 -20.71 14.96
N GLU A 249 -9.66 -20.69 14.66
CA GLU A 249 -10.50 -21.88 14.72
C GLU A 249 -10.05 -22.96 13.74
N ALA A 250 -9.70 -22.60 12.51
CA ALA A 250 -9.14 -23.54 11.53
C ALA A 250 -7.85 -24.17 12.05
N LEU A 251 -6.93 -23.38 12.61
CA LEU A 251 -5.70 -23.90 13.22
C LEU A 251 -6.00 -24.91 14.34
N ARG A 252 -6.89 -24.58 15.28
CA ARG A 252 -7.28 -25.49 16.36
C ARG A 252 -7.83 -26.82 15.84
N ARG A 253 -8.63 -26.80 14.77
CA ARG A 253 -9.14 -28.00 14.11
C ARG A 253 -8.01 -28.83 13.48
N LEU A 254 -7.05 -28.18 12.82
CA LEU A 254 -5.89 -28.85 12.26
C LEU A 254 -5.02 -29.50 13.32
N LEU A 255 -4.84 -28.87 14.49
CA LEU A 255 -4.00 -29.39 15.57
C LEU A 255 -4.66 -30.54 16.36
N ARG A 256 -5.99 -30.68 16.32
CA ARG A 256 -6.73 -31.71 17.08
C ARG A 256 -6.35 -33.15 16.70
N ALA A 257 -6.11 -33.43 15.43
CA ALA A 257 -5.88 -34.79 14.96
C ALA A 257 -4.40 -35.18 15.09
N PRO A 258 -4.04 -36.14 15.96
CA PRO A 258 -2.67 -36.64 16.10
C PRO A 258 -2.22 -37.44 14.85
N PRO A 259 -0.93 -37.83 14.76
CA PRO A 259 -0.46 -38.74 13.74
C PRO A 259 -1.20 -40.08 13.81
N HIS A 260 -1.50 -40.69 12.66
CA HIS A 260 -2.16 -41.98 12.62
C HIS A 260 -1.26 -43.06 13.26
N PRO A 261 -1.80 -43.94 14.11
CA PRO A 261 -1.05 -45.06 14.65
C PRO A 261 -0.71 -46.04 13.52
N HIS A 262 0.45 -46.70 13.62
CA HIS A 262 0.80 -47.83 12.77
C HIS A 262 0.47 -49.16 13.48
N THR A 263 0.41 -50.25 12.73
CA THR A 263 0.22 -51.59 13.31
C THR A 263 1.32 -51.88 14.34
N PRO A 264 1.00 -52.41 15.53
CA PRO A 264 1.99 -52.73 16.56
C PRO A 264 3.11 -53.62 16.04
N THR A 265 4.33 -53.39 16.53
CA THR A 265 5.54 -54.14 16.17
C THR A 265 6.27 -54.56 17.42
N ASP A 266 7.21 -55.50 17.31
CA ASP A 266 8.03 -55.97 18.45
C ASP A 266 8.85 -54.86 19.13
N ARG A 267 8.99 -53.68 18.49
CA ARG A 267 9.77 -52.53 18.97
C ARG A 267 8.93 -51.31 19.31
N CYS A 268 7.62 -51.38 19.11
CA CYS A 268 6.71 -50.26 19.36
C CYS A 268 5.31 -50.81 19.56
N ASP A 269 4.85 -50.71 20.81
CA ASP A 269 3.54 -51.18 21.23
C ASP A 269 2.52 -50.04 21.30
N PHE A 270 1.32 -50.35 21.79
CA PHE A 270 0.26 -49.35 21.95
C PHE A 270 0.60 -48.27 22.98
N ALA A 271 1.36 -48.59 24.03
CA ALA A 271 1.73 -47.64 25.07
C ALA A 271 2.70 -46.58 24.51
N ASP A 272 3.67 -47.00 23.68
CA ASP A 272 4.57 -46.09 22.97
C ASP A 272 3.81 -45.12 22.05
N GLN A 273 2.85 -45.65 21.29
CA GLN A 273 2.00 -44.85 20.39
C GLN A 273 1.10 -43.88 21.16
N GLN A 274 0.60 -44.29 22.34
CA GLN A 274 -0.16 -43.42 23.22
C GLN A 274 0.70 -42.29 23.80
N GLY A 275 1.97 -42.58 24.12
CA GLY A 275 2.95 -41.57 24.53
C GLY A 275 3.16 -40.49 23.47
N MET A 276 3.32 -40.89 22.20
CA MET A 276 3.39 -39.96 21.06
C MET A 276 2.12 -39.11 20.94
N THR A 277 0.95 -39.72 21.07
CA THR A 277 -0.35 -39.02 21.00
C THR A 277 -0.48 -37.97 22.09
N ARG A 278 -0.06 -38.28 23.32
CA ARG A 278 -0.03 -37.32 24.44
C ARG A 278 0.95 -36.18 24.20
N ALA A 279 2.15 -36.49 23.68
CA ALA A 279 3.14 -35.47 23.33
C ALA A 279 2.62 -34.53 22.23
N TRP A 280 1.96 -35.08 21.20
CA TRP A 280 1.29 -34.29 20.17
C TRP A 280 0.22 -33.37 20.77
N ALA A 281 -0.65 -33.91 21.64
CA ALA A 281 -1.71 -33.13 22.27
C ALA A 281 -1.15 -31.98 23.12
N LEU A 282 -0.07 -32.23 23.85
CA LEU A 282 0.61 -31.21 24.65
C LEU A 282 1.23 -30.11 23.78
N SER A 283 2.02 -30.46 22.76
CA SER A 283 2.58 -29.47 21.82
C SER A 283 1.49 -28.68 21.09
N SER A 284 0.40 -29.36 20.70
CA SER A 284 -0.76 -28.74 20.07
C SER A 284 -1.44 -27.73 21.00
N ALA A 285 -1.58 -28.06 22.29
CA ALA A 285 -2.18 -27.16 23.27
C ALA A 285 -1.33 -25.90 23.47
N TYR A 286 0.00 -26.03 23.60
CA TYR A 286 0.90 -24.88 23.69
C TYR A 286 0.84 -24.00 22.44
N LEU A 287 0.89 -24.63 21.26
CA LEU A 287 0.84 -23.89 19.99
C LEU A 287 -0.50 -23.18 19.80
N ALA A 288 -1.62 -23.80 20.21
CA ALA A 288 -2.95 -23.21 20.13
C ALA A 288 -3.19 -22.08 21.16
N TRP A 289 -2.49 -22.12 22.28
CA TRP A 289 -2.59 -21.10 23.34
C TRP A 289 -1.96 -19.77 22.90
N ASP A 290 -0.78 -19.82 22.29
CA ASP A 290 -0.05 -18.64 21.80
C ASP A 290 -0.27 -18.38 20.29
N ALA A 291 -1.31 -19.01 19.73
CA ALA A 291 -1.57 -18.94 18.30
C ALA A 291 -1.92 -17.53 17.85
N ARG A 292 -1.28 -17.11 16.75
CA ARG A 292 -1.63 -15.89 16.03
C ARG A 292 -2.17 -16.21 14.62
N PRO A 293 -3.04 -15.37 14.04
CA PRO A 293 -3.57 -15.62 12.70
C PRO A 293 -2.50 -15.66 11.60
N ASP A 294 -1.35 -15.03 11.85
CA ASP A 294 -0.16 -14.98 11.00
C ASP A 294 0.89 -16.06 11.29
N LEU A 295 0.58 -17.07 12.12
CA LEU A 295 1.52 -18.12 12.54
C LEU A 295 2.31 -18.70 11.34
N PRO A 296 3.65 -18.61 11.31
CA PRO A 296 4.43 -19.12 10.19
C PRO A 296 4.54 -20.65 10.23
N ALA A 297 4.69 -21.27 9.05
CA ALA A 297 4.88 -22.71 8.91
C ALA A 297 6.09 -23.25 9.71
N SER A 298 7.14 -22.44 9.82
CA SER A 298 8.33 -22.75 10.61
C SER A 298 8.04 -22.90 12.11
N ALA A 299 7.10 -22.14 12.67
CA ALA A 299 6.70 -22.27 14.07
C ALA A 299 5.95 -23.59 14.32
N ILE A 300 5.10 -24.02 13.37
CA ILE A 300 4.43 -25.33 13.43
C ILE A 300 5.47 -26.45 13.37
N ALA A 301 6.42 -26.37 12.44
CA ALA A 301 7.51 -27.34 12.32
C ALA A 301 8.35 -27.41 13.61
N ALA A 302 8.73 -26.25 14.17
CA ALA A 302 9.50 -26.17 15.40
C ALA A 302 8.77 -26.75 16.63
N ALA A 303 7.43 -26.73 16.64
CA ALA A 303 6.64 -27.31 17.74
C ALA A 303 6.58 -28.85 17.71
N PHE A 304 6.65 -29.47 16.52
CA PHE A 304 6.42 -30.91 16.35
C PHE A 304 7.66 -31.72 15.97
N LEU A 305 8.54 -31.19 15.11
CA LEU A 305 9.70 -31.95 14.63
C LEU A 305 10.66 -32.41 15.74
N PRO A 306 10.92 -31.62 16.81
CA PRO A 306 11.75 -32.09 17.94
C PRO A 306 11.19 -33.29 18.69
N LEU A 307 9.88 -33.59 18.54
CA LEU A 307 9.31 -34.81 19.12
C LEU A 307 9.87 -36.07 18.44
N ALA A 308 10.29 -35.98 17.17
CA ALA A 308 10.87 -37.10 16.44
C ALA A 308 12.22 -37.56 17.01
N ASP A 309 12.98 -36.65 17.63
CA ASP A 309 14.27 -36.94 18.25
C ASP A 309 14.11 -37.80 19.51
N ARG A 310 12.96 -37.69 20.18
CA ARG A 310 12.63 -38.45 21.39
C ARG A 310 12.03 -39.84 21.10
N LEU A 311 11.67 -40.10 19.85
CA LEU A 311 11.12 -41.39 19.41
C LEU A 311 12.23 -42.36 19.03
N THR A 312 12.05 -43.64 19.30
CA THR A 312 12.97 -44.72 18.88
C THR A 312 12.44 -45.49 17.65
N CYS A 313 11.12 -45.58 17.50
CA CYS A 313 10.47 -46.24 16.37
C CYS A 313 10.55 -45.41 15.08
N CYS A 314 11.12 -45.96 13.99
CA CYS A 314 11.22 -45.25 12.70
C CYS A 314 9.84 -44.99 12.07
N LEU A 315 8.82 -45.84 12.29
CA LEU A 315 7.45 -45.63 11.78
C LEU A 315 6.75 -44.47 12.48
N CYS A 316 6.85 -44.37 13.82
CA CYS A 316 6.31 -43.21 14.56
C CYS A 316 6.94 -41.89 14.10
N LYS A 317 8.26 -41.87 13.83
CA LYS A 317 8.94 -40.69 13.28
C LYS A 317 8.39 -40.30 11.92
N GLN A 318 8.21 -41.27 11.03
CA GLN A 318 7.66 -41.02 9.69
C GLN A 318 6.23 -40.47 9.78
N ASN A 319 5.35 -41.12 10.53
CA ASN A 319 3.95 -40.68 10.70
C ASN A 319 3.88 -39.27 11.32
N LEU A 320 4.75 -38.97 12.29
CA LEU A 320 4.83 -37.64 12.90
C LEU A 320 5.24 -36.58 11.87
N VAL A 321 6.34 -36.79 11.14
CA VAL A 321 6.82 -35.85 10.12
C VAL A 321 5.78 -35.65 9.01
N GLU A 322 5.18 -36.74 8.54
CA GLU A 322 4.11 -36.68 7.56
C GLU A 322 2.92 -35.87 8.08
N ARG A 323 2.47 -36.13 9.31
CA ARG A 323 1.37 -35.38 9.90
C ARG A 323 1.71 -33.89 10.08
N THR A 324 2.92 -33.56 10.51
CA THR A 324 3.39 -32.17 10.62
C THR A 324 3.35 -31.47 9.26
N ASN A 325 3.83 -32.12 8.20
CA ASN A 325 3.78 -31.58 6.84
C ASN A 325 2.34 -31.39 6.36
N GLN A 326 1.44 -32.33 6.65
CA GLN A 326 0.01 -32.19 6.35
C GLN A 326 -0.59 -30.96 7.05
N VAL A 327 -0.30 -30.75 8.34
CA VAL A 327 -0.77 -29.56 9.08
C VAL A 327 -0.23 -28.28 8.44
N ILE A 328 1.05 -28.23 8.06
CA ILE A 328 1.67 -27.07 7.42
C ILE A 328 0.98 -26.74 6.09
N VAL A 329 0.77 -27.75 5.24
CA VAL A 329 0.10 -27.60 3.93
C VAL A 329 -1.35 -27.16 4.12
N GLN A 330 -2.08 -27.79 5.03
CA GLN A 330 -3.47 -27.42 5.32
C GLN A 330 -3.57 -25.99 5.89
N TRP A 331 -2.61 -25.58 6.72
CA TRP A 331 -2.56 -24.23 7.30
C TRP A 331 -2.30 -23.15 6.25
N SER A 332 -1.43 -23.41 5.26
CA SER A 332 -1.16 -22.45 4.18
C SER A 332 -2.37 -22.22 3.27
N MET A 333 -3.27 -23.20 3.17
CA MET A 333 -4.52 -23.12 2.40
C MET A 333 -5.65 -22.39 3.14
N VAL A 334 -5.52 -22.13 4.45
CA VAL A 334 -6.56 -21.42 5.20
C VAL A 334 -6.66 -19.98 4.67
N LYS A 335 -7.90 -19.53 4.40
CA LYS A 335 -8.25 -18.18 3.92
C LYS A 335 -7.51 -17.08 4.69
N ARG A 336 -6.82 -16.18 3.97
CA ARG A 336 -5.94 -15.13 4.51
C ARG A 336 -6.48 -13.71 4.37
N SER A 337 -7.60 -13.52 3.69
CA SER A 337 -8.27 -12.23 3.46
C SER A 337 -9.76 -12.33 3.81
N ILE A 338 -10.47 -11.21 3.93
CA ILE A 338 -11.92 -11.16 4.27
C ILE A 338 -12.84 -11.77 3.22
#